data_AF-H3ZKI3-F1
#
_entry.id   AF-H3ZKI3-F1
#
_cell.length_a   1.000
_cell.length_b   1.000
_cell.length_c   1.000
_cell.angle_alpha   90.00
_cell.angle_beta   90.00
_cell.angle_gamma   90.00
#
_symmetry.space_group_name_H-M   'P 1'
#
loop_
_entity.id
_entity.type
_entity.pdbx_description
1 polymer ?
#
loop_
_entity_poly.entity_id
_entity_poly.type
_entity_poly.pdbx_seq_one_letter_code
_entity_poly.pdbx_strand_id
1 'polypeptide(L)'
;MKIKELLELVDEAIANVKIAIVSNKQRIFESPHTSWEFTKRSLELEDELDRLNKIKDYLSSFEPEEDAEKKFSKEELEELLEYLTLLREMRTHEF
;
A
#
# COMPACT_ATOMS: atom_id res chain seq x y z
N MET A 1 8.50 14.46 -10.66
CA MET A 1 8.97 13.43 -9.70
C MET A 1 9.61 12.29 -10.48
N LYS A 2 10.71 11.71 -9.99
CA LYS A 2 11.37 10.56 -10.65
C LYS A 2 10.68 9.25 -10.29
N ILE A 3 10.73 8.26 -11.18
CA ILE A 3 10.15 6.93 -10.91
C ILE A 3 10.76 6.28 -9.66
N LYS A 4 12.06 6.52 -9.38
CA LYS A 4 12.68 6.05 -8.12
C LYS A 4 12.02 6.60 -6.85
N GLU A 5 11.60 7.86 -6.86
CA GLU A 5 10.95 8.50 -5.70
C GLU A 5 9.54 7.92 -5.52
N LEU A 6 8.85 7.61 -6.62
CA LEU A 6 7.55 6.95 -6.60
C LEU A 6 7.66 5.50 -6.08
N LEU A 7 8.71 4.78 -6.49
CA LEU A 7 8.99 3.43 -5.98
C LEU A 7 9.27 3.44 -4.47
N GLU A 8 10.01 4.43 -3.97
CA GLU A 8 10.23 4.59 -2.52
C GLU A 8 8.90 4.80 -1.77
N LEU A 9 8.00 5.63 -2.30
CA LEU A 9 6.66 5.83 -1.69
C LEU A 9 5.82 4.55 -1.69
N VAL A 10 5.88 3.76 -2.76
CA VAL A 10 5.20 2.45 -2.82
C VAL A 10 5.80 1.48 -1.81
N ASP A 11 7.13 1.47 -1.66
CA ASP A 11 7.80 0.62 -0.67
C ASP A 11 7.44 0.98 0.77
N GLU A 12 7.33 2.27 1.08
CA GLU A 12 6.82 2.74 2.38
C GLU A 12 5.37 2.29 2.61
N ALA A 13 4.49 2.44 1.62
CA ALA A 13 3.10 2.00 1.72
C ALA A 13 2.99 0.48 1.94
N ILE A 14 3.77 -0.32 1.20
CA ILE A 14 3.86 -1.78 1.35
C ILE A 14 4.31 -2.14 2.78
N ALA A 15 5.31 -1.44 3.32
CA ALA A 15 5.78 -1.68 4.68
C ALA A 15 4.68 -1.41 5.71
N ASN A 16 3.95 -0.31 5.57
CA ASN A 16 2.84 0.04 6.46
C ASN A 16 1.71 -0.98 6.42
N VAL A 17 1.28 -1.40 5.22
CA VAL A 17 0.23 -2.43 5.07
C VAL A 17 0.68 -3.76 5.68
N LYS A 18 1.94 -4.17 5.49
CA LYS A 18 2.47 -5.38 6.14
C LYS A 18 2.43 -5.29 7.67
N ILE A 19 2.78 -4.13 8.25
CA ILE A 19 2.69 -3.91 9.69
C ILE A 19 1.24 -4.00 10.16
N ALA A 20 0.30 -3.42 9.41
CA ALA A 20 -1.13 -3.50 9.70
C ALA A 20 -1.68 -4.94 9.65
N ILE A 21 -1.25 -5.75 8.69
CA ILE A 21 -1.59 -7.17 8.60
C ILE A 21 -1.11 -7.92 9.85
N VAL A 22 0.15 -7.73 10.24
CA VAL A 22 0.72 -8.41 11.42
C VAL A 22 -0.02 -7.98 12.69
N SER A 23 -0.31 -6.69 12.86
CA SER A 23 -1.08 -6.16 13.98
C SER A 23 -2.49 -6.76 14.04
N ASN A 24 -3.21 -6.80 12.92
CA ASN A 24 -4.54 -7.40 12.84
C ASN A 24 -4.51 -8.91 13.14
N LYS A 25 -3.51 -9.64 12.61
CA LYS A 25 -3.35 -11.07 12.89
C LYS A 25 -3.08 -11.36 14.37
N GLN A 26 -2.39 -10.48 15.09
CA GLN A 26 -2.23 -10.63 16.54
C GLN A 26 -3.56 -10.46 17.29
N ARG A 27 -4.41 -9.50 16.86
CA ARG A 27 -5.73 -9.24 17.45
C ARG A 27 -6.77 -10.32 17.19
N ILE A 28 -6.61 -11.12 16.13
CA ILE A 28 -7.47 -12.31 15.87
C ILE A 28 -7.51 -13.26 17.07
N PHE A 29 -6.43 -13.31 17.86
CA PHE A 29 -6.31 -14.17 19.04
C PHE A 29 -6.78 -13.53 20.35
N GLU A 30 -7.12 -12.24 20.36
CA GLU A 30 -7.53 -11.53 21.58
C GLU A 30 -8.97 -11.85 22.02
N SER A 31 -9.89 -12.08 21.07
CA SER A 31 -11.28 -12.43 21.41
C SER A 31 -11.99 -13.19 20.28
N PRO A 32 -12.73 -14.28 20.58
CA PRO A 32 -13.49 -15.05 19.58
C PRO A 32 -14.60 -14.26 18.87
N HIS A 33 -15.17 -13.24 19.51
CA HIS A 33 -16.29 -12.47 18.94
C HIS A 33 -15.85 -11.48 17.85
N THR A 34 -14.66 -10.89 17.97
CA THR A 34 -14.10 -9.94 16.98
C THR A 34 -13.15 -10.63 15.99
N SER A 35 -12.84 -11.91 16.20
CA SER A 35 -11.94 -12.71 15.37
C SER A 35 -12.37 -12.74 13.89
N TRP A 36 -13.69 -12.78 13.61
CA TRP A 36 -14.20 -12.75 12.23
C TRP A 36 -13.95 -11.41 11.54
N GLU A 37 -14.18 -10.29 12.24
CA GLU A 37 -13.94 -8.95 11.70
C GLU A 37 -12.46 -8.74 11.40
N PHE A 38 -11.57 -9.12 12.33
CA PHE A 38 -10.13 -9.02 12.12
C PHE A 38 -9.60 -9.99 11.04
N THR A 39 -10.22 -11.16 10.88
CA THR A 39 -9.89 -12.09 9.78
C THR A 39 -10.28 -11.50 8.43
N LYS A 40 -11.50 -10.95 8.31
CA LYS A 40 -11.96 -10.29 7.09
C LYS A 40 -11.07 -9.09 6.75
N ARG A 41 -10.77 -8.26 7.74
CA ARG A 41 -9.87 -7.11 7.62
C ARG A 41 -8.46 -7.52 7.16
N SER A 42 -7.91 -8.60 7.73
CA SER A 42 -6.60 -9.12 7.33
C SER A 42 -6.58 -9.62 5.88
N LEU A 43 -7.67 -10.21 5.38
CA LEU A 43 -7.79 -10.62 3.98
C LEU A 43 -7.86 -9.40 3.05
N GLU A 44 -8.64 -8.38 3.40
CA GLU A 44 -8.74 -7.12 2.65
C GLU A 44 -7.36 -6.42 2.56
N LEU A 45 -6.59 -6.43 3.64
CA LEU A 45 -5.23 -5.89 3.65
C LEU A 45 -4.24 -6.73 2.84
N GLU A 46 -4.40 -8.05 2.80
CA GLU A 46 -3.58 -8.93 1.95
C GLU A 46 -3.86 -8.67 0.45
N ASP A 47 -5.13 -8.52 0.07
CA ASP A 47 -5.51 -8.14 -1.29
C ASP A 47 -4.92 -6.78 -1.68
N GLU A 48 -4.92 -5.82 -0.75
CA GLU A 48 -4.36 -4.49 -0.99
C GLU A 48 -2.83 -4.49 -1.09
N LEU A 49 -2.18 -5.32 -0.28
CA LEU A 49 -0.74 -5.57 -0.43
C LEU A 49 -0.40 -6.14 -1.82
N ASP A 50 -1.24 -7.03 -2.33
CA ASP A 50 -1.07 -7.65 -3.65
C ASP A 50 -1.23 -6.62 -4.78
N ARG A 51 -2.17 -5.66 -4.63
CA ARG A 51 -2.30 -4.51 -5.54
C ARG A 51 -1.07 -3.62 -5.51
N LEU A 52 -0.57 -3.28 -4.34
CA LEU A 52 0.64 -2.47 -4.20
C LEU A 52 1.87 -3.16 -4.79
N ASN A 53 2.00 -4.48 -4.64
CA ASN A 53 3.07 -5.24 -5.29
C ASN A 53 2.95 -5.19 -6.81
N LYS A 54 1.73 -5.28 -7.39
CA LYS A 54 1.53 -5.13 -8.85
C LYS A 54 1.92 -3.72 -9.32
N ILE A 55 1.58 -2.69 -8.56
CA ILE A 55 1.99 -1.31 -8.85
C ILE A 55 3.50 -1.19 -8.79
N LYS A 56 4.14 -1.77 -7.77
CA LYS A 56 5.60 -1.82 -7.65
C LYS A 56 6.25 -2.51 -8.84
N ASP A 57 5.76 -3.68 -9.24
CA ASP A 57 6.29 -4.44 -10.37
C ASP A 57 6.13 -3.66 -11.69
N TYR A 58 4.98 -3.02 -11.86
CA TYR A 58 4.73 -2.14 -13.00
C TYR A 58 5.71 -0.96 -13.02
N LEU A 59 5.90 -0.28 -11.89
CA LEU A 59 6.84 0.84 -11.77
C LEU A 59 8.31 0.41 -11.92
N SER A 60 8.66 -0.79 -11.46
CA SER A 60 10.01 -1.37 -11.56
C SER A 60 10.39 -1.76 -12.99
N SER A 61 9.41 -1.87 -13.89
CA SER A 61 9.65 -2.11 -15.32
C SER A 61 10.12 -0.86 -16.08
N PHE A 62 10.04 0.32 -15.46
CA PHE A 62 10.48 1.57 -16.05
C PHE A 62 11.88 1.99 -15.59
N GLU A 63 12.45 2.97 -16.29
CA GLU A 63 13.75 3.55 -15.96
C GLU A 63 13.67 4.40 -14.67
N PRO A 64 14.48 4.11 -13.63
CA PRO A 64 14.38 4.79 -12.33
C PRO A 64 14.64 6.31 -12.37
N GLU A 65 15.44 6.76 -13.33
CA GLU A 65 15.78 8.16 -13.56
C GLU A 65 14.80 8.87 -14.49
N GLU A 66 13.82 8.15 -15.06
CA GLU A 66 12.81 8.73 -15.92
C GLU A 66 11.79 9.55 -15.11
N ASP A 67 11.29 10.63 -15.72
CA ASP A 67 10.25 11.45 -15.11
C ASP A 67 8.91 10.72 -15.22
N ALA A 68 8.24 10.54 -14.09
CA ALA A 68 6.95 9.86 -14.07
C ALA A 68 5.88 10.60 -14.91
N GLU A 69 6.00 11.93 -15.03
CA GLU A 69 5.17 12.81 -15.89
C GLU A 69 5.30 12.52 -17.39
N LYS A 70 6.33 11.76 -17.82
CA LYS A 70 6.47 11.33 -19.22
C LYS A 70 5.71 10.04 -19.52
N LYS A 71 5.32 9.29 -18.49
CA LYS A 71 4.67 7.97 -18.62
C LYS A 71 3.22 7.99 -18.19
N PHE A 72 2.92 8.74 -17.14
CA PHE A 72 1.57 8.88 -16.61
C PHE A 72 0.99 10.23 -17.00
N SER A 73 -0.31 10.26 -17.22
CA SER A 73 -1.02 11.54 -17.24
C SER A 73 -0.90 12.20 -15.87
N LYS A 74 -1.04 13.53 -15.84
CA LYS A 74 -0.94 14.30 -14.59
C LYS A 74 -2.01 13.84 -13.57
N GLU A 75 -3.21 13.53 -14.06
CA GLU A 75 -4.34 13.03 -13.27
C GLU A 75 -4.04 11.65 -12.66
N GLU A 76 -3.55 10.70 -13.46
CA GLU A 76 -3.16 9.36 -12.96
C GLU A 76 -2.05 9.44 -11.90
N LEU A 77 -1.09 10.36 -12.09
CA LEU A 77 0.01 10.54 -11.14
C LEU A 77 -0.48 11.14 -9.82
N GLU A 78 -1.38 12.12 -9.87
CA GLU A 78 -2.00 12.72 -8.68
C GLU A 78 -2.85 11.70 -7.93
N GLU A 79 -3.69 10.91 -8.62
CA GLU A 79 -4.50 9.87 -8.00
C GLU A 79 -3.62 8.82 -7.30
N LEU A 80 -2.54 8.37 -7.96
CA LEU A 80 -1.61 7.41 -7.38
C LEU A 80 -0.90 7.98 -6.14
N LEU A 81 -0.49 9.26 -6.20
CA LEU A 81 0.15 9.94 -5.07
C LEU A 81 -0.81 10.12 -3.90
N GLU A 82 -2.06 10.52 -4.16
CA GLU A 82 -3.09 10.65 -3.14
C GLU A 82 -3.36 9.30 -2.49
N TYR A 83 -3.48 8.24 -3.30
CA TYR A 83 -3.66 6.88 -2.83
C TYR A 83 -2.52 6.40 -1.91
N LEU A 84 -1.27 6.59 -2.34
CA LEU A 84 -0.09 6.22 -1.54
C LEU A 84 0.02 7.07 -0.28
N THR A 85 -0.37 8.35 -0.35
CA THR A 85 -0.38 9.25 0.81
C THR A 85 -1.41 8.81 1.83
N LEU A 86 -2.61 8.40 1.40
CA LEU A 86 -3.64 7.85 2.28
C LEU A 86 -3.16 6.57 2.99
N LEU A 87 -2.51 5.67 2.27
CA LEU A 87 -1.90 4.47 2.86
C LEU A 87 -0.76 4.77 3.83
N ARG A 88 -0.05 5.88 3.61
CA ARG A 88 1.00 6.35 4.52
C ARG A 88 0.43 6.98 5.79
N GLU A 89 -0.67 7.72 5.67
CA GLU A 89 -1.32 8.40 6.79
C GLU A 89 -2.22 7.49 7.62
N MET A 90 -2.78 6.43 7.03
CA MET A 90 -3.55 5.43 7.76
C MET A 90 -2.68 4.78 8.84
N ARG A 91 -2.99 5.09 10.09
CA ARG A 91 -2.31 4.48 11.23
C ARG A 91 -2.74 3.01 11.35
N THR A 92 -1.89 2.20 11.96
CA THR A 92 -2.10 0.76 12.22
C THR A 92 -3.40 0.44 13.01
N HIS A 93 -4.05 1.46 13.57
CA HIS A 93 -5.32 1.37 14.31
C HIS A 93 -6.55 1.81 13.51
N GLU A 94 -6.35 2.48 12.37
CA GLU A 94 -7.40 2.89 11.42
C GLU A 94 -7.54 1.88 10.28
N PHE A 95 -6.54 1.03 10.11
CA PHE A 95 -6.58 -0.19 9.30
C PHE A 95 -7.31 -1.35 9.97
#